data_AF-A0A229GR92-F1
#
_entry.id   AF-A0A229GR92-F1
#
_cell.length_a   1.000
_cell.length_b   1.000
_cell.length_c   1.000
_cell.angle_alpha   90.00
_cell.angle_beta   90.00
_cell.angle_gamma   90.00
#
_symmetry.space_group_name_H-M   'P 1'
#
loop_
_entity.id
_entity.type
_entity.pdbx_description
1 polymer ?
#
loop_
_entity_poly.entity_id
_entity_poly.type
_entity_poly.pdbx_seq_one_letter_code
_entity_poly.pdbx_strand_id
1 'polypeptide(L)' 'MPTGLSLEDLLASLPARAGATLGRIGAPDEVVALIAYLASPVAAFITGANVWIDGGAVKSA' A
#
# COMPACT_ATOMS: atom_id res chain seq x y z
N MET A 1 0.39 30.63 17.17
CA MET A 1 0.84 29.51 16.33
C MET A 1 0.15 28.27 16.87
N PRO A 2 -0.63 27.49 16.09
CA PRO A 2 -1.06 26.22 16.62
C PRO A 2 0.18 25.36 16.86
N THR A 3 0.31 24.84 18.08
CA THR A 3 1.18 23.72 18.42
C THR A 3 0.91 22.57 17.44
N GLY A 4 1.94 21.83 17.04
CA GLY A 4 1.88 20.88 15.91
C GLY A 4 0.73 19.86 15.94
N LEU A 5 0.54 19.16 14.81
CA LEU A 5 -0.48 18.12 14.67
C LEU A 5 -0.42 17.10 15.82
N SER A 6 -1.59 16.71 16.33
CA SER A 6 -1.70 15.58 17.23
C SER A 6 -1.30 14.28 16.50
N LEU A 7 -0.92 13.24 17.25
CA LEU A 7 -0.61 11.94 16.64
C LEU A 7 -1.84 11.33 15.95
N GLU A 8 -3.02 11.49 16.55
CA GLU A 8 -4.28 11.01 15.96
C GLU A 8 -4.60 11.71 14.63
N ASP A 9 -4.46 13.04 14.56
CA ASP A 9 -4.68 13.80 13.33
C ASP A 9 -3.64 13.44 12.27
N LEU A 10 -2.38 13.22 12.70
CA LEU A 10 -1.33 12.77 11.81
C LEU A 10 -1.69 11.40 11.21
N LEU A 11 -2.02 10.41 12.05
CA LEU A 11 -2.38 9.06 11.64
C LEU A 11 -3.60 9.05 10.71
N ALA A 12 -4.63 9.84 11.02
CA ALA A 12 -5.82 9.99 10.18
C ALA A 12 -5.49 10.57 8.80
N SER A 13 -4.49 11.45 8.72
CA SER A 13 -4.05 12.06 7.46
C SER A 13 -3.11 11.19 6.62
N LEU A 14 -2.48 10.16 7.21
CA LEU A 14 -1.44 9.37 6.53
C LEU A 14 -1.87 8.75 5.20
N PRO A 15 -3.07 8.13 5.07
CA PRO A 15 -3.46 7.52 3.79
C PRO A 15 -3.54 8.53 2.65
N ALA A 16 -4.15 9.70 2.91
CA ALA A 16 -4.26 10.76 1.92
C ALA A 16 -2.88 11.32 1.53
N ARG A 17 -1.98 11.49 2.51
CA ARG A 17 -0.61 11.97 2.29
C ARG A 17 0.25 10.96 1.55
N ALA A 18 -0.01 9.67 1.70
CA ALA A 18 0.60 8.59 0.95
C ALA A 18 0.00 8.42 -0.46
N GLY A 19 -1.03 9.19 -0.82
CA GLY A 19 -1.71 9.08 -2.11
C GLY A 19 -2.64 7.87 -2.26
N ALA A 20 -2.85 7.12 -1.18
CA ALA A 20 -3.63 5.88 -1.20
C ALA A 20 -5.10 6.16 -1.51
N THR A 21 -5.59 5.60 -2.61
CA THR A 21 -6.99 5.75 -3.04
C THR A 21 -7.94 5.00 -2.11
N LEU A 22 -7.47 3.90 -1.51
CA LEU A 22 -8.27 3.09 -0.58
C LEU A 22 -8.52 3.78 0.78
N GLY A 23 -7.97 4.97 1.03
CA GLY A 23 -8.22 5.73 2.26
C GLY A 23 -7.66 5.11 3.53
N ARG A 24 -6.82 4.07 3.41
CA ARG A 24 -6.13 3.41 4.53
C ARG A 24 -4.68 3.06 4.17
N ILE A 25 -3.86 2.88 5.20
CA ILE A 25 -2.56 2.24 5.07
C ILE A 25 -2.76 0.72 5.00
N GLY A 26 -1.99 0.06 4.13
CA GLY A 26 -1.99 -1.40 4.02
C GLY A 26 -1.35 -2.06 5.24
N ALA A 27 -1.82 -3.25 5.59
CA ALA A 27 -1.19 -4.09 6.60
C ALA A 27 -0.04 -4.90 5.98
N PRO A 28 1.04 -5.19 6.74
CA PRO A 28 2.14 -6.03 6.26
C PRO A 28 1.68 -7.39 5.71
N ASP A 29 0.64 -7.98 6.31
CA ASP A 29 0.10 -9.27 5.90
C ASP A 29 -0.46 -9.26 4.47
N GLU A 30 -0.92 -8.11 3.97
CA GLU A 30 -1.36 -7.97 2.58
C GLU A 30 -0.18 -8.10 1.61
N VAL A 31 0.98 -7.54 1.99
CA VAL A 31 2.25 -7.69 1.24
C VAL A 31 2.72 -9.15 1.29
N VAL A 32 2.65 -9.79 2.46
CA VAL A 32 3.01 -11.21 2.63
C VAL A 32 2.12 -12.09 1.74
N ALA A 33 0.82 -11.82 1.66
CA ALA A 33 -0.09 -12.57 0.80
C ALA A 33 0.29 -12.46 -0.69
N LEU A 34 0.65 -11.27 -1.17
CA LEU A 34 1.12 -11.10 -2.56
C LEU A 34 2.44 -11.84 -2.78
N ILE A 35 3.39 -11.74 -1.86
CA ILE A 35 4.67 -12.47 -1.94
C ILE A 35 4.42 -13.97 -2.00
N ALA A 36 3.57 -14.50 -1.12
CA ALA A 36 3.25 -15.92 -1.06
C ALA A 36 2.60 -16.39 -2.37
N TYR A 37 1.70 -15.60 -2.97
CA TYR A 37 1.13 -15.88 -4.28
C TYR A 37 2.20 -15.92 -5.37
N LEU A 38 3.03 -14.87 -5.48
CA LEU A 38 4.07 -14.76 -6.51
C LEU A 38 5.16 -15.84 -6.39
N ALA A 39 5.47 -16.28 -5.17
CA ALA A 39 6.42 -17.36 -4.93
C ALA A 39 5.83 -18.76 -5.16
N SER A 40 4.51 -18.88 -5.29
CA SER A 40 3.84 -20.16 -5.47
C SER A 40 3.87 -20.65 -6.92
N PRO A 41 3.66 -21.96 -7.17
CA PRO A 41 3.49 -22.50 -8.52
C PRO A 41 2.30 -21.90 -9.30
N VAL A 42 1.33 -21.30 -8.61
CA VAL A 42 0.16 -20.67 -9.26
C VAL A 42 0.58 -19.48 -10.13
N ALA A 43 1.65 -18.79 -9.76
CA ALA A 43 2.19 -17.65 -10.50
C ALA A 43 3.26 -18.05 -11.54
N ALA A 44 3.38 -19.33 -11.92
CA ALA A 44 4.50 -19.84 -12.72
C ALA A 44 4.72 -19.16 -14.09
N PHE A 45 3.72 -18.47 -14.63
CA PHE A 45 3.83 -17.74 -15.90
C PHE A 45 4.03 -16.22 -15.73
N ILE A 46 4.22 -15.74 -14.50
CA ILE A 46 4.48 -14.33 -14.20
C ILE A 46 5.99 -14.16 -14.01
N THR A 47 6.61 -13.41 -14.91
CA THR A 47 8.04 -13.04 -14.82
C THR A 47 8.27 -11.68 -15.49
N GLY A 48 9.31 -10.96 -15.06
CA GLY A 48 9.66 -9.65 -15.61
C GLY A 48 8.64 -8.53 -15.33
N ALA A 49 7.74 -8.74 -14.37
CA ALA A 49 6.67 -7.80 -14.03
C ALA A 49 6.91 -7.15 -12.66
N ASN A 50 6.52 -5.88 -12.55
CA ASN A 50 6.39 -5.18 -11.26
C ASN A 50 4.92 -5.15 -10.86
N VAL A 51 4.62 -5.49 -9.61
CA VAL A 51 3.25 -5.46 -9.06
C VAL A 51 3.17 -4.43 -7.93
N TRP A 52 2.31 -3.43 -8.10
CA TRP A 52 2.05 -2.42 -7.07
C TRP A 52 1.02 -2.95 -6.06
N ILE A 53 1.36 -2.90 -4.77
CA ILE A 53 0.47 -3.22 -3.64
C ILE A 53 0.43 -2.04 -2.65
N ASP A 54 0.11 -0.86 -3.17
CA ASP A 54 0.29 0.42 -2.46
C ASP A 54 -1.04 1.12 -2.11
N GLY A 55 -2.16 0.41 -2.22
CA GLY A 55 -3.49 1.00 -2.02
C GLY A 55 -3.87 2.03 -3.08
N GLY A 56 -3.22 1.99 -4.25
CA GLY A 56 -3.44 2.90 -5.38
C GLY A 56 -2.74 4.23 -5.19
N ALA A 57 -1.55 4.25 -4.58
CA ALA A 57 -0.74 5.46 -4.44
C ALA A 57 -0.16 5.88 -5.81
N VAL A 58 0.42 4.94 -6.53
CA VAL A 58 0.80 5.10 -7.94
C VAL A 58 -0.46 5.03 -8.80
N LYS A 59 -0.71 6.06 -9.62
CA LYS A 59 -1.79 6.08 -10.59
C LYS A 59 -1.29 5.49 -11.90
N SER A 60 -1.77 4.31 -12.27
CA SER A 60 -1.58 3.74 -13.60
C SER A 60 -2.74 4.12 -14.51
N ALA A 61 -2.43 4.32 -15.80
CA ALA A 61 -3.41 4.63 -16.84
C ALA A 61 -4.19 3.39 -17.30
#